data_AF-A0A974SVA1-F1
#
_entry.id   AF-A0A974SVA1-F1
#
_cell.length_a   1.000
_cell.length_b   1.000
_cell.length_c   1.000
_cell.angle_alpha   90.00
_cell.angle_beta   90.00
_cell.angle_gamma   90.00
#
_symmetry.space_group_name_H-M   'P 1'
#
loop_
_entity.id
_entity.type
_entity.pdbx_description
1 polymer ?
#
loop_
_entity_poly.entity_id
_entity_poly.type
_entity_poly.pdbx_seq_one_letter_code
_entity_poly.pdbx_strand_id
1 'polypeptide(L)'
;MTTPIRKSVLMVLLALSIDAGAEVYKCRLPDGQMEITNAPCPKGSGTVTVRPDEKVSEADRLQAEREVERMRLQADRMEAAQRAAETERIAAQKRNPAVNAPPAAETRTVEECLHDVGQQALDAHQRAEQEAACRAGGRSSQPVYVPVPVYAGNPISICIENVLRLKLPPAEQSQRLAQCQGHLAPPPPTISQPAPSTPPKPAGPAPVESSRVICPPNNKNCVR
;
A
#
# COMPACT_ATOMS: atom_id res chain seq x y z
N MET A 1 34.87 -9.64 61.24
CA MET A 1 33.86 -10.62 60.77
C MET A 1 32.68 -9.84 60.21
N THR A 2 32.70 -9.51 58.92
CA THR A 2 31.65 -8.75 58.23
C THR A 2 31.06 -9.62 57.13
N THR A 3 29.76 -9.83 57.21
CA THR A 3 28.97 -10.80 56.46
C THR A 3 28.86 -10.48 54.96
N PRO A 4 29.27 -11.36 54.03
CA PRO A 4 29.07 -11.19 52.59
C PRO A 4 27.65 -11.57 52.10
N ILE A 5 26.75 -11.92 53.02
CA ILE A 5 25.45 -12.54 52.68
C ILE A 5 24.48 -11.54 51.99
N ARG A 6 24.60 -10.23 52.27
CA ARG A 6 23.69 -9.22 51.69
C ARG A 6 23.89 -8.97 50.18
N LYS A 7 25.09 -9.18 49.64
CA LYS A 7 25.35 -8.95 48.20
C LYS A 7 24.90 -10.12 47.31
N SER A 8 24.94 -11.35 47.81
CA SER A 8 24.50 -12.52 47.05
C SER A 8 22.97 -12.61 46.92
N VAL A 9 22.22 -12.12 47.92
CA VAL A 9 20.74 -12.10 47.85
C VAL A 9 20.22 -11.14 46.77
N LEU A 10 20.87 -9.99 46.60
CA LEU A 10 20.48 -9.00 45.59
C LEU A 10 20.71 -9.52 44.15
N MET A 11 21.76 -10.33 43.94
CA MET A 11 22.11 -10.89 42.63
C MET A 11 21.18 -12.04 42.21
N VAL A 12 20.68 -12.83 43.17
CA VAL A 12 19.67 -13.87 42.92
C VAL A 12 18.29 -13.25 42.62
N LEU A 13 17.95 -12.12 43.25
CA LEU A 13 16.68 -11.41 43.00
C LEU A 13 16.61 -10.77 41.60
N LEU A 14 17.73 -10.39 40.98
CA LEU A 14 17.75 -9.87 39.60
C LEU A 14 17.62 -10.97 38.52
N ALA A 15 18.02 -12.20 38.83
CA ALA A 15 17.95 -13.34 37.90
C ALA A 15 16.51 -13.89 37.72
N LEU A 16 15.56 -13.43 38.53
CA LEU A 16 14.13 -13.75 38.46
C LEU A 16 13.33 -12.77 37.61
N SER A 17 13.98 -12.02 36.71
CA SER A 17 13.31 -11.22 35.68
C SER A 17 12.70 -12.18 34.65
N ILE A 18 11.57 -12.76 35.02
CA ILE A 18 10.76 -13.67 34.21
C ILE A 18 10.48 -12.98 32.88
N ASP A 19 10.73 -13.69 31.78
CA ASP A 19 10.24 -13.38 30.44
C ASP A 19 8.75 -13.00 30.57
N ALA A 20 8.44 -11.70 30.52
CA ALA A 20 7.07 -11.22 30.46
C ALA A 20 6.60 -11.39 29.01
N GLY A 21 6.44 -12.64 28.58
CA GLY A 21 5.74 -12.98 27.35
C GLY A 21 4.31 -12.47 27.50
N ALA A 22 3.90 -11.55 26.61
CA ALA A 22 2.55 -11.02 26.62
C ALA A 22 1.61 -12.07 26.01
N GLU A 23 1.28 -13.10 26.79
CA GLU A 23 0.32 -14.12 26.37
C GLU A 23 -1.06 -13.46 26.21
N VAL A 24 -1.55 -13.45 24.96
CA VAL A 24 -2.87 -12.92 24.63
C VAL A 24 -3.90 -14.05 24.72
N TYR A 25 -4.80 -13.96 25.69
CA TYR A 25 -5.84 -14.94 25.95
C TYR A 25 -7.16 -14.51 25.32
N LYS A 26 -7.84 -15.46 24.66
CA LYS A 26 -9.21 -15.27 24.19
C LYS A 26 -10.18 -15.92 25.19
N CYS A 27 -10.89 -15.09 25.96
CA CYS A 27 -11.77 -15.51 27.05
C CYS A 27 -13.24 -15.47 26.64
N ARG A 28 -14.00 -16.52 26.98
CA ARG A 28 -15.46 -16.52 26.88
C ARG A 28 -16.07 -15.94 28.14
N LEU A 29 -16.79 -14.84 28.04
CA LEU A 29 -17.56 -14.28 29.15
C LEU A 29 -18.84 -15.12 29.39
N PRO A 30 -19.41 -15.07 30.60
CA PRO A 30 -20.63 -15.83 30.94
C PRO A 30 -21.88 -15.39 30.15
N ASP A 31 -21.85 -14.20 29.54
CA ASP A 31 -22.88 -13.69 28.63
C ASP A 31 -22.74 -14.22 27.18
N GLY A 32 -21.70 -15.02 26.91
CA GLY A 32 -21.39 -15.57 25.59
C GLY A 32 -20.48 -14.68 24.73
N GLN A 33 -20.06 -13.51 25.21
CA GLN A 33 -19.13 -12.63 24.49
C GLN A 33 -17.69 -13.13 24.56
N MET A 34 -16.87 -12.76 23.58
CA MET A 34 -15.45 -13.12 23.50
C MET A 34 -14.61 -11.87 23.73
N GLU A 35 -13.77 -11.86 24.76
CA GLU A 35 -12.82 -10.77 25.01
C GLU A 35 -11.38 -11.24 24.83
N ILE A 36 -10.54 -10.35 24.31
CA ILE A 36 -9.10 -10.55 24.20
C ILE A 36 -8.45 -9.83 25.38
N THR A 37 -7.77 -10.57 26.24
CA THR A 37 -7.15 -10.04 27.46
C THR A 37 -5.70 -10.49 27.53
N ASN A 38 -4.84 -9.64 28.10
CA ASN A 38 -3.45 -9.95 28.41
C ASN A 38 -3.30 -10.66 29.77
N ALA A 39 -4.40 -11.00 30.43
CA ALA A 39 -4.44 -11.72 31.70
C ALA A 39 -5.20 -13.04 31.54
N PRO A 40 -4.85 -14.10 32.31
CA PRO A 40 -5.57 -15.37 32.28
C PRO A 40 -7.06 -15.17 32.55
N CYS A 41 -7.90 -15.95 31.85
CA CYS A 41 -9.35 -15.84 31.99
C CYS A 41 -9.80 -16.04 33.46
N PRO A 42 -10.69 -15.19 34.00
CA PRO A 42 -11.18 -15.33 35.37
C PRO A 42 -11.93 -16.67 35.54
N LYS A 43 -11.86 -17.26 36.74
CA LYS A 43 -12.50 -18.56 37.04
C LYS A 43 -13.99 -18.53 36.64
N GLY A 44 -14.36 -19.37 35.68
CA GLY A 44 -15.71 -19.42 35.09
C GLY A 44 -15.77 -19.03 33.61
N SER A 45 -14.71 -18.39 33.10
CA SER A 45 -14.49 -18.08 31.69
C SER A 45 -13.58 -19.14 31.04
N GLY A 46 -14.03 -19.77 29.95
CA GLY A 46 -13.24 -20.76 29.23
C GLY A 46 -12.21 -20.10 28.31
N THR A 47 -10.92 -20.43 28.47
CA THR A 47 -9.86 -20.02 27.55
C THR A 47 -10.02 -20.77 26.23
N VAL A 48 -10.26 -20.06 25.13
CA VAL A 48 -10.56 -20.68 23.82
C VAL A 48 -9.30 -21.00 23.03
N THR A 49 -8.30 -20.11 23.05
CA THR A 49 -6.99 -20.34 22.41
C THR A 49 -5.95 -19.44 23.05
N VAL A 50 -4.78 -20.00 23.37
CA VAL A 50 -3.56 -19.25 23.67
C VAL A 50 -2.74 -19.24 22.40
N ARG A 51 -2.39 -18.06 21.87
CA ARG A 51 -1.41 -17.97 20.77
C ARG A 51 -0.04 -17.74 21.39
N PRO A 52 0.89 -18.72 21.34
CA PRO A 52 2.25 -18.49 21.79
C PRO A 52 2.91 -17.42 20.92
N ASP A 53 3.71 -16.56 21.54
CA ASP A 53 4.64 -15.71 20.79
C ASP A 53 5.60 -16.57 19.99
N GLU A 54 5.70 -16.28 18.69
CA GLU A 54 6.64 -16.94 17.79
C GLU A 54 8.05 -16.44 18.14
N LYS A 55 8.84 -17.29 18.83
CA LYS A 55 10.22 -16.95 19.18
C LYS A 55 11.04 -16.86 17.89
N VAL A 56 11.38 -15.65 17.49
CA VAL A 56 12.32 -15.37 16.40
C VAL A 56 13.64 -16.06 16.73
N SER A 57 14.15 -16.90 15.82
CA SER A 57 15.42 -17.57 16.05
C SER A 57 16.57 -16.56 16.01
N GLU A 58 17.63 -16.83 16.77
CA GLU A 58 18.84 -16.00 16.75
C GLU A 58 19.44 -15.89 15.33
N ALA A 59 19.27 -16.93 14.51
CA ALA A 59 19.68 -16.93 13.10
C ALA A 59 18.89 -15.93 12.26
N ASP A 60 17.57 -15.86 12.45
CA ASP A 60 16.69 -14.91 11.75
C ASP A 60 17.00 -13.47 12.16
N ARG A 61 17.30 -13.24 13.45
CA ARG A 61 17.72 -11.93 13.95
C ARG A 61 18.99 -11.45 13.26
N LEU A 62 20.02 -12.30 13.22
CA LEU A 62 21.29 -12.01 12.54
C LEU A 62 21.15 -11.83 11.03
N GLN A 63 20.18 -12.51 10.40
CA GLN A 63 19.88 -12.32 8.99
C GLN A 63 19.20 -10.97 8.73
N ALA A 64 18.22 -10.62 9.56
CA ALA A 64 17.52 -9.33 9.48
C ALA A 64 18.48 -8.15 9.68
N GLU A 65 19.41 -8.23 10.64
CA GLU A 65 20.42 -7.20 10.88
C GLU A 65 21.31 -6.98 9.63
N ARG A 66 21.77 -8.07 9.02
CA ARG A 66 22.57 -8.01 7.78
C ARG A 66 21.78 -7.47 6.60
N GLU A 67 20.49 -7.77 6.53
CA GLU A 67 19.62 -7.24 5.49
C GLU A 67 19.38 -5.74 5.65
N VAL A 68 19.16 -5.26 6.87
CA VAL A 68 19.08 -3.83 7.18
C VAL A 68 20.37 -3.11 6.80
N GLU A 69 21.53 -3.70 7.08
CA GLU A 69 22.81 -3.13 6.66
C GLU A 69 22.95 -3.05 5.13
N ARG A 70 22.54 -4.09 4.40
CA ARG A 70 22.52 -4.06 2.93
C ARG A 70 21.57 -2.99 2.38
N MET A 71 20.39 -2.84 2.98
CA MET A 71 19.42 -1.81 2.58
C MET A 71 19.96 -0.40 2.81
N ARG A 72 20.63 -0.15 3.95
CA ARG A 72 21.26 1.15 4.23
C ARG A 72 22.31 1.50 3.18
N LEU A 73 23.20 0.56 2.87
CA LEU A 73 24.23 0.76 1.83
C LEU A 73 23.63 1.03 0.45
N GLN A 74 22.50 0.40 0.10
CA GLN A 74 21.81 0.71 -1.15
C GLN A 74 21.15 2.08 -1.13
N ALA A 75 20.49 2.45 -0.03
CA ALA A 75 19.88 3.77 0.13
C ALA A 75 20.91 4.89 0.00
N ASP A 76 22.06 4.75 0.67
CA ASP A 76 23.16 5.73 0.61
C ASP A 76 23.69 5.90 -0.82
N ARG A 77 23.83 4.81 -1.58
CA ARG A 77 24.24 4.86 -2.98
C ARG A 77 23.22 5.56 -3.85
N MET A 78 21.94 5.26 -3.65
CA MET A 78 20.85 5.89 -4.42
C MET A 78 20.76 7.39 -4.11
N GLU A 79 20.92 7.78 -2.86
CA GLU A 79 20.90 9.19 -2.46
C GLU A 79 22.12 9.94 -3.01
N ALA A 80 23.31 9.35 -2.96
CA ALA A 80 24.51 9.93 -3.56
C ALA A 80 24.37 10.10 -5.08
N ALA A 81 23.81 9.10 -5.77
CA ALA A 81 23.54 9.18 -7.20
C ALA A 81 22.50 10.26 -7.53
N GLN A 82 21.45 10.39 -6.72
CA GLN A 82 20.45 11.46 -6.89
C GLN A 82 21.05 12.85 -6.69
N ARG A 83 21.86 13.06 -5.65
CA ARG A 83 22.54 14.33 -5.43
C ARG A 83 23.48 14.67 -6.58
N ALA A 84 24.23 13.70 -7.10
CA ALA A 84 25.09 13.89 -8.28
C ALA A 84 24.26 14.30 -9.51
N ALA A 85 23.19 13.56 -9.81
CA ALA A 85 22.30 13.88 -10.94
C ALA A 85 21.65 15.26 -10.79
N GLU A 86 21.24 15.66 -9.59
CA GLU A 86 20.69 17.00 -9.34
C GLU A 86 21.73 18.09 -9.60
N THR A 87 22.96 17.92 -9.11
CA THR A 87 24.04 18.89 -9.37
C THR A 87 24.36 19.01 -10.87
N GLU A 88 24.34 17.90 -11.62
CA GLU A 88 24.50 17.90 -13.06
C GLU A 88 23.35 18.62 -13.77
N ARG A 89 22.09 18.41 -13.33
CA ARG A 89 20.93 19.12 -13.88
C ARG A 89 21.02 20.63 -13.62
N ILE A 90 21.42 21.04 -12.42
CA ILE A 90 21.62 22.46 -12.09
C ILE A 90 22.75 23.05 -12.95
N ALA A 91 23.86 22.33 -13.12
CA ALA A 91 24.96 22.78 -13.97
C ALA A 91 24.56 22.89 -15.44
N ALA A 92 23.80 21.92 -15.96
CA ALA A 92 23.28 21.94 -17.32
C ALA A 92 22.27 23.09 -17.54
N GLN A 93 21.41 23.36 -16.56
CA GLN A 93 20.46 24.48 -16.60
C GLN A 93 21.18 25.84 -16.58
N LYS A 94 22.25 25.98 -15.79
CA LYS A 94 23.10 27.18 -15.81
C LYS A 94 23.84 27.37 -17.14
N ARG A 95 24.17 26.28 -17.85
CA ARG A 95 24.87 26.33 -19.14
C ARG A 95 23.93 26.69 -20.30
N ASN A 96 22.63 26.36 -20.21
CA ASN A 96 21.62 26.66 -21.23
C ASN A 96 20.33 27.26 -20.62
N PRO A 97 20.37 28.50 -20.09
CA PRO A 97 19.17 29.15 -19.56
C PRO A 97 18.11 29.44 -20.64
N ALA A 98 18.50 29.48 -21.93
CA ALA A 98 17.62 29.85 -23.03
C ALA A 98 16.62 28.77 -23.48
N VAL A 99 16.80 27.50 -23.08
CA VAL A 99 15.95 26.39 -23.60
C VAL A 99 14.77 26.06 -22.66
N ASN A 100 14.83 26.46 -21.40
CA ASN A 100 13.75 26.25 -20.41
C ASN A 100 13.42 27.51 -19.60
N ALA A 101 13.93 28.68 -19.98
CA ALA A 101 13.32 29.90 -19.49
C ALA A 101 11.88 29.91 -20.03
N PRO A 102 10.83 30.02 -19.19
CA PRO A 102 9.56 30.51 -19.70
C PRO A 102 9.87 31.81 -20.45
N PRO A 103 9.21 32.12 -21.59
CA PRO A 103 9.39 33.42 -22.19
C PRO A 103 9.23 34.41 -21.04
N ALA A 104 10.26 35.23 -20.80
CA ALA A 104 10.15 36.32 -19.85
C ALA A 104 8.78 36.94 -20.09
N ALA A 105 8.02 37.21 -19.04
CA ALA A 105 6.71 37.83 -19.14
C ALA A 105 6.88 39.20 -19.81
N GLU A 106 7.06 39.14 -21.13
CA GLU A 106 7.11 40.21 -22.08
C GLU A 106 5.72 40.78 -21.91
N THR A 107 5.68 42.04 -21.53
CA THR A 107 4.47 42.86 -21.51
C THR A 107 3.85 42.79 -22.89
N ARG A 108 3.06 41.73 -23.13
CA ARG A 108 2.40 41.50 -24.41
C ARG A 108 1.44 42.64 -24.58
N THR A 109 1.75 43.48 -25.54
CA THR A 109 0.89 44.60 -25.88
C THR A 109 -0.42 44.06 -26.44
N VAL A 110 -1.49 44.85 -26.36
CA VAL A 110 -2.79 44.43 -26.89
C VAL A 110 -2.66 44.08 -28.39
N GLU A 111 -1.77 44.78 -29.09
CA GLU A 111 -1.43 44.60 -30.50
C GLU A 111 -0.82 43.23 -30.80
N GLU A 112 0.12 42.76 -29.96
CA GLU A 112 0.73 41.42 -30.11
C GLU A 112 -0.31 40.32 -29.87
N CYS A 113 -1.19 40.49 -28.90
CA CYS A 113 -2.29 39.56 -28.63
C CYS A 113 -3.26 39.48 -29.83
N LEU A 114 -3.63 40.62 -30.42
CA LEU A 114 -4.50 40.67 -31.60
C LEU A 114 -3.83 40.05 -32.83
N HIS A 115 -2.52 40.25 -33.00
CA HIS A 115 -1.75 39.63 -34.07
C HIS A 115 -1.75 38.09 -33.96
N ASP A 116 -1.52 37.55 -32.76
CA ASP A 116 -1.52 36.11 -32.51
C ASP A 116 -2.89 35.46 -32.75
N VAL A 117 -3.98 36.09 -32.29
CA VAL A 117 -5.36 35.63 -32.57
C VAL A 117 -5.66 35.67 -34.07
N GLY A 118 -5.09 36.65 -34.78
CA GLY A 118 -5.16 36.78 -36.23
C GLY A 118 -4.62 35.56 -36.98
N GLN A 119 -3.50 35.00 -36.50
CA GLN A 119 -2.81 33.85 -37.07
C GLN A 119 -3.48 32.50 -36.74
N GLN A 120 -4.40 32.46 -35.77
CA GLN A 120 -5.11 31.23 -35.40
C GLN A 120 -6.33 30.98 -36.29
N ALA A 121 -6.49 29.74 -36.76
CA ALA A 121 -7.64 29.29 -37.55
C ALA A 121 -8.86 29.02 -36.65
N LEU A 122 -9.39 30.09 -36.03
CA LEU A 122 -10.54 30.05 -35.14
C LEU A 122 -11.85 30.35 -35.89
N ASP A 123 -12.95 29.76 -35.43
CA ASP A 123 -14.29 30.15 -35.87
C ASP A 123 -14.60 31.60 -35.51
N ALA A 124 -15.48 32.26 -36.28
CA ALA A 124 -15.77 33.68 -36.14
C ALA A 124 -16.20 34.10 -34.72
N HIS A 125 -16.96 33.25 -34.02
CA HIS A 125 -17.37 33.49 -32.64
C HIS A 125 -16.18 33.43 -31.66
N GLN A 126 -15.36 32.39 -31.77
CA GLN A 126 -14.19 32.19 -30.90
C GLN A 126 -13.12 33.26 -31.12
N ARG A 127 -12.95 33.68 -32.38
CA ARG A 127 -12.08 34.80 -32.74
C ARG A 127 -12.56 36.09 -32.07
N ALA A 128 -13.85 36.41 -32.17
CA ALA A 128 -14.41 37.60 -31.55
C ALA A 128 -14.27 37.60 -30.02
N GLU A 129 -14.48 36.45 -29.36
CA GLU A 129 -14.28 36.32 -27.91
C GLU A 129 -12.81 36.52 -27.51
N GLN A 130 -11.87 35.97 -28.27
CA GLN A 130 -10.43 36.11 -27.98
C GLN A 130 -9.91 37.51 -28.28
N GLU A 131 -10.35 38.15 -29.35
CA GLU A 131 -10.03 39.55 -29.65
C GLU A 131 -10.58 40.49 -28.57
N ALA A 132 -11.79 40.22 -28.06
CA ALA A 132 -12.36 40.97 -26.95
C ALA A 132 -11.56 40.76 -25.65
N ALA A 133 -11.10 39.53 -25.39
CA ALA A 133 -10.24 39.23 -24.25
C ALA A 133 -8.90 39.97 -24.32
N CYS A 134 -8.28 40.04 -25.50
CA CYS A 134 -7.05 40.81 -25.73
C CYS A 134 -7.24 42.30 -25.39
N ARG A 135 -8.36 42.89 -25.82
CA ARG A 135 -8.68 44.31 -25.57
C ARG A 135 -9.07 44.57 -24.12
N ALA A 136 -9.74 43.62 -23.47
CA ALA A 136 -10.12 43.71 -22.05
C ALA A 136 -8.90 43.60 -21.11
N GLY A 137 -7.84 42.91 -21.52
CA GLY A 137 -6.58 42.76 -20.78
C GLY A 137 -5.63 43.96 -20.84
N GLY A 138 -6.03 45.09 -21.44
CA GLY A 138 -5.21 46.28 -21.69
C GLY A 138 -4.73 47.08 -20.47
N ARG A 139 -4.68 46.48 -19.28
CA ARG A 139 -3.91 46.98 -18.15
C ARG A 139 -3.06 45.82 -17.66
N SER A 140 -1.78 45.91 -18.00
CA SER A 140 -0.67 45.10 -17.49
C SER A 140 -0.97 44.49 -16.12
N SER A 141 -1.60 43.32 -16.11
CA SER A 141 -1.56 42.44 -14.97
C SER A 141 -0.12 41.97 -14.92
N GLN A 142 0.70 42.60 -14.08
CA GLN A 142 1.93 41.96 -13.64
C GLN A 142 1.53 40.55 -13.21
N PRO A 143 2.12 39.49 -13.78
CA PRO A 143 1.79 38.15 -13.35
C PRO A 143 2.18 38.07 -11.88
N VAL A 144 1.18 38.12 -11.00
CA VAL A 144 1.36 37.76 -9.60
C VAL A 144 1.72 36.29 -9.65
N TYR A 145 3.01 36.02 -9.49
CA TYR A 145 3.54 34.68 -9.34
C TYR A 145 2.99 34.15 -8.01
N VAL A 146 1.78 33.59 -8.06
CA VAL A 146 1.33 32.66 -7.04
C VAL A 146 2.09 31.38 -7.35
N PRO A 147 3.04 30.93 -6.51
CA PRO A 147 3.64 29.63 -6.69
C PRO A 147 2.51 28.62 -6.57
N VAL A 148 2.01 28.11 -7.69
CA VAL A 148 1.14 26.95 -7.67
C VAL A 148 2.06 25.80 -7.29
N PRO A 149 1.89 25.17 -6.12
CA PRO A 149 2.65 23.97 -5.81
C PRO A 149 2.39 22.98 -6.94
N VAL A 150 3.45 22.61 -7.66
CA VAL A 150 3.42 21.45 -8.53
C VAL A 150 3.25 20.28 -7.58
N TYR A 151 1.99 19.90 -7.34
CA TYR A 151 1.70 18.64 -6.69
C TYR A 151 2.24 17.58 -7.64
N ALA A 152 3.44 17.08 -7.35
CA ALA A 152 3.80 15.71 -7.68
C ALA A 152 2.77 14.84 -6.94
N GLY A 153 1.56 14.78 -7.50
CA GLY A 153 0.43 14.08 -6.93
C GLY A 153 0.85 12.63 -6.78
N ASN A 154 0.70 12.10 -5.57
CA ASN A 154 0.85 10.68 -5.34
C ASN A 154 0.03 9.95 -6.43
N PRO A 155 0.61 8.98 -7.16
CA PRO A 155 -0.08 8.27 -8.24
C PRO A 155 -1.43 7.67 -7.79
N ILE A 156 -1.55 7.34 -6.50
CA ILE A 156 -2.79 6.88 -5.88
C ILE A 156 -3.86 8.00 -5.89
N SER A 157 -3.48 9.23 -5.55
CA SER A 157 -4.41 10.38 -5.54
C SER A 157 -4.93 10.69 -6.94
N ILE A 158 -4.04 10.65 -7.95
CA ILE A 158 -4.42 10.84 -9.36
C ILE A 158 -5.38 9.72 -9.81
N CYS A 159 -5.12 8.48 -9.40
CA CYS A 159 -6.01 7.35 -9.68
C CYS A 159 -7.38 7.53 -9.04
N ILE A 160 -7.45 7.91 -7.76
CA ILE A 160 -8.70 8.18 -7.03
C ILE A 160 -9.51 9.27 -7.74
N GLU A 161 -8.88 10.37 -8.10
CA GLU A 161 -9.54 11.51 -8.73
C GLU A 161 -10.15 11.13 -10.09
N ASN A 162 -9.44 10.32 -10.88
CA ASN A 162 -9.95 9.79 -12.14
C ASN A 162 -11.15 8.85 -11.95
N VAL A 163 -11.13 7.99 -10.92
CA VAL A 163 -12.26 7.09 -10.61
C VAL A 163 -13.49 7.88 -10.15
N LEU A 164 -13.30 8.93 -9.35
CA LEU A 164 -14.40 9.80 -8.90
C LEU A 164 -15.03 10.58 -10.07
N ARG A 165 -14.22 11.01 -11.06
CA ARG A 165 -14.71 11.71 -12.26
C ARG A 165 -15.61 10.87 -13.16
N LEU A 166 -15.43 9.56 -13.18
CA LEU A 166 -16.20 8.63 -14.02
C LEU A 166 -17.65 8.44 -13.55
N LYS A 167 -18.03 8.97 -12.36
CA LYS A 167 -19.39 8.89 -11.80
C LYS A 167 -20.01 7.49 -11.89
N LEU A 168 -19.20 6.48 -11.58
CA LEU A 168 -19.59 5.07 -11.64
C LEU A 168 -20.64 4.75 -10.56
N PRO A 169 -21.45 3.69 -10.75
CA PRO A 169 -22.30 3.17 -9.69
C PRO A 169 -21.44 2.80 -8.46
N PRO A 170 -21.98 2.96 -7.23
CA PRO A 170 -21.19 2.92 -5.99
C PRO A 170 -20.46 1.58 -5.75
N ALA A 171 -20.98 0.48 -6.28
CA ALA A 171 -20.33 -0.82 -6.21
C ALA A 171 -19.05 -0.89 -7.07
N GLU A 172 -19.09 -0.34 -8.29
CA GLU A 172 -17.92 -0.34 -9.18
C GLU A 172 -16.90 0.73 -8.77
N GLN A 173 -17.38 1.86 -8.26
CA GLN A 173 -16.53 2.94 -7.76
C GLN A 173 -15.66 2.47 -6.59
N SER A 174 -16.23 1.76 -5.62
CA SER A 174 -15.47 1.23 -4.48
C SER A 174 -14.42 0.20 -4.91
N GLN A 175 -14.75 -0.66 -5.86
CA GLN A 175 -13.80 -1.63 -6.43
C GLN A 175 -12.62 -0.96 -7.13
N ARG A 176 -12.86 0.09 -7.92
CA ARG A 176 -11.79 0.82 -8.62
C ARG A 176 -10.94 1.68 -7.67
N LEU A 177 -11.54 2.24 -6.62
CA LEU A 177 -10.80 2.94 -5.56
C LEU A 177 -9.87 1.99 -4.81
N ALA A 178 -10.29 0.75 -4.53
CA ALA A 178 -9.43 -0.27 -3.92
C ALA A 178 -8.26 -0.64 -4.83
N GLN A 179 -8.47 -0.73 -6.15
CA GLN A 179 -7.39 -0.96 -7.12
C GLN A 179 -6.34 0.15 -7.11
N CYS A 180 -6.75 1.41 -6.90
CA CYS A 180 -5.80 2.53 -6.77
C CYS A 180 -4.86 2.40 -5.56
N GLN A 181 -5.28 1.73 -4.48
CA GLN A 181 -4.52 1.60 -3.23
C GLN A 181 -3.63 0.34 -3.19
N GLY A 182 -3.60 -0.45 -4.27
CA GLY A 182 -2.65 -1.57 -4.42
C GLY A 182 -2.92 -2.82 -3.58
N HIS A 183 -4.02 -2.90 -2.81
CA HIS A 183 -4.35 -4.08 -2.00
C HIS A 183 -5.81 -4.52 -2.06
N LEU A 184 -5.99 -5.82 -1.83
CA LEU A 184 -7.18 -6.65 -2.04
C LEU A 184 -8.48 -5.93 -1.69
N ALA A 185 -9.39 -5.87 -2.65
CA ALA A 185 -10.79 -5.58 -2.37
C ALA A 185 -11.25 -6.46 -1.19
N PRO A 186 -11.83 -5.90 -0.11
CA PRO A 186 -12.52 -6.74 0.85
C PRO A 186 -13.56 -7.55 0.07
N PRO A 187 -13.70 -8.86 0.33
CA PRO A 187 -14.73 -9.64 -0.35
C PRO A 187 -16.06 -8.92 -0.14
N PRO A 188 -16.92 -8.84 -1.17
CA PRO A 188 -18.24 -8.24 -1.01
C PRO A 188 -18.92 -8.90 0.20
N PRO A 189 -19.73 -8.16 0.98
CA PRO A 189 -20.50 -8.79 2.04
C PRO A 189 -21.28 -9.93 1.42
N THR A 190 -20.98 -11.16 1.87
CA THR A 190 -21.74 -12.34 1.49
C THR A 190 -23.15 -12.09 1.98
N ILE A 191 -24.02 -11.61 1.09
CA ILE A 191 -25.46 -11.73 1.28
C ILE A 191 -25.67 -13.23 1.40
N SER A 192 -25.89 -13.70 2.62
CA SER A 192 -26.24 -15.07 2.92
C SER A 192 -27.52 -15.37 2.16
N GLN A 193 -27.39 -15.89 0.94
CA GLN A 193 -28.48 -16.57 0.29
C GLN A 193 -28.85 -17.76 1.21
N PRO A 194 -30.11 -17.90 1.61
CA PRO A 194 -30.54 -19.07 2.35
C PRO A 194 -30.23 -20.31 1.52
N ALA A 195 -29.55 -21.26 2.15
CA ALA A 195 -29.12 -22.50 1.54
C ALA A 195 -30.31 -23.22 0.88
N PRO A 196 -30.19 -23.75 -0.34
CA PRO A 196 -31.17 -24.67 -0.87
C PRO A 196 -31.14 -25.95 -0.02
N SER A 197 -32.27 -26.21 0.64
CA SER A 197 -32.52 -27.44 1.40
C SER A 197 -32.44 -28.65 0.45
N THR A 198 -31.44 -29.50 0.63
CA THR A 198 -31.36 -30.80 -0.03
C THR A 198 -32.31 -31.79 0.66
N PRO A 199 -33.18 -32.50 -0.08
CA PRO A 199 -34.02 -33.57 0.46
C PRO A 199 -33.20 -34.83 0.78
N PRO A 200 -33.72 -35.74 1.63
CA PRO A 200 -32.91 -36.74 2.32
C PRO A 200 -32.47 -37.91 1.44
N LYS A 201 -31.29 -38.41 1.82
CA LYS A 201 -30.53 -39.56 1.33
C LYS A 201 -31.32 -40.89 1.34
N PRO A 202 -31.25 -41.69 0.25
CA PRO A 202 -31.42 -43.14 0.34
C PRO A 202 -30.06 -43.86 0.47
N ALA A 203 -30.08 -44.99 1.19
CA ALA A 203 -28.95 -45.85 1.54
C ALA A 203 -28.25 -46.50 0.32
N GLY A 204 -26.95 -46.82 0.49
CA GLY A 204 -26.04 -47.27 -0.57
C GLY A 204 -26.25 -48.70 -1.11
N PRO A 205 -25.27 -49.21 -1.90
CA PRO A 205 -24.40 -50.24 -1.31
C PRO A 205 -22.90 -50.18 -1.71
N ALA A 206 -22.10 -50.67 -0.76
CA ALA A 206 -20.75 -51.29 -0.74
C ALA A 206 -19.60 -50.89 -1.71
N PRO A 207 -18.33 -50.91 -1.23
CA PRO A 207 -17.14 -50.52 -1.99
C PRO A 207 -16.60 -51.69 -2.84
N VAL A 208 -16.25 -51.41 -4.10
CA VAL A 208 -15.55 -52.38 -4.97
C VAL A 208 -14.08 -51.99 -5.10
N GLU A 209 -13.30 -52.70 -4.31
CA GLU A 209 -11.98 -53.27 -4.54
C GLU A 209 -11.14 -52.79 -5.76
N SER A 210 -9.92 -52.37 -5.41
CA SER A 210 -8.76 -52.14 -6.27
C SER A 210 -8.52 -53.30 -7.24
N SER A 211 -8.76 -53.08 -8.52
CA SER A 211 -8.38 -54.01 -9.58
C SER A 211 -6.87 -54.03 -9.75
N ARG A 212 -6.21 -55.00 -9.10
CA ARG A 212 -4.82 -55.38 -9.41
C ARG A 212 -4.76 -55.84 -10.87
N VAL A 213 -4.08 -55.07 -11.70
CA VAL A 213 -3.79 -55.43 -13.10
C VAL A 213 -2.80 -56.60 -13.08
N ILE A 214 -3.23 -57.77 -13.53
CA ILE A 214 -2.38 -58.92 -13.79
C ILE A 214 -1.78 -58.73 -15.19
N CYS A 215 -0.46 -58.49 -15.29
CA CYS A 215 0.21 -58.39 -16.59
C CYS A 215 0.42 -59.79 -17.22
N PRO A 216 0.03 -60.01 -18.48
CA PRO A 216 0.24 -61.29 -19.18
C PRO A 216 1.72 -61.53 -19.56
N PRO A 217 2.14 -62.80 -19.72
CA PRO A 217 3.54 -63.18 -19.88
C PRO A 217 4.05 -62.92 -21.31
N ASN A 218 4.22 -61.65 -21.68
CA ASN A 218 5.19 -61.17 -22.68
C ASN A 218 5.15 -59.65 -22.90
N ASN A 219 4.48 -58.89 -22.02
CA ASN A 219 4.38 -57.45 -22.21
C ASN A 219 5.60 -56.72 -21.64
N LYS A 220 6.45 -56.20 -22.53
CA LYS A 220 7.68 -55.46 -22.19
C LYS A 220 7.41 -54.07 -21.60
N ASN A 221 6.15 -53.63 -21.57
CA ASN A 221 5.74 -52.32 -21.06
C ASN A 221 5.21 -52.35 -19.61
N CYS A 222 5.21 -53.51 -18.93
CA CYS A 222 4.97 -53.56 -17.49
C CYS A 222 6.31 -53.52 -16.73
N VAL A 223 6.53 -52.47 -15.95
CA VAL A 223 7.62 -52.42 -14.95
C VAL A 223 7.26 -53.40 -13.83
N ARG A 224 8.17 -54.33 -13.52
CA ARG A 224 8.02 -55.32 -12.44
C ARG A 224 8.20 -54.68 -11.07
#